data_AF-A0A0Q7BE65-F1
#
_entry.id   AF-A0A0Q7BE65-F1
#
_cell.length_a   1.000
_cell.length_b   1.000
_cell.length_c   1.000
_cell.angle_alpha   90.00
_cell.angle_beta   90.00
_cell.angle_gamma   90.00
#
_symmetry.space_group_name_H-M   'P 1'
#
loop_
_entity.id
_entity.type
_entity.pdbx_description
1 polymer ?
#
loop_
_entity_poly.entity_id
_entity_poly.type
_entity_poly.pdbx_seq_one_letter_code
_entity_poly.pdbx_strand_id
1 'polypeptide(L)'
;MTSIETLRAFHHPTRRRMVDYLFLHGPTQVGTLARELGQQVGSISHHLRMLQRAGVVAPAPELATDGRTSWWRLDQDSVSWSVDDFADAAERMQAKAAQRLNTDHHLAKLSAWMRETERADPAWRHAAFSSDALAMASPQELEELSEALRVATREWRDRIDLDDGTERRPVFVFSYGFPTRP
;
A
#
# COMPACT_ATOMS: atom_id res chain seq x y z
N MET A 1 11.04 6.22 -11.25
CA MET A 1 10.17 7.37 -10.92
C MET A 1 8.74 7.00 -11.23
N THR A 2 7.82 7.26 -10.31
CA THR A 2 6.38 6.97 -10.47
C THR A 2 5.75 7.99 -11.40
N SER A 3 5.02 7.55 -12.44
CA SER A 3 4.34 8.47 -13.36
C SER A 3 3.05 9.02 -12.75
N ILE A 4 2.54 10.13 -13.31
CA ILE A 4 1.26 10.70 -12.86
C ILE A 4 0.08 9.75 -13.13
N GLU A 5 0.17 8.93 -14.17
CA GLU A 5 -0.81 7.88 -14.46
C GLU A 5 -0.78 6.79 -13.41
N THR A 6 0.40 6.41 -12.93
CA THR A 6 0.57 5.48 -11.81
C THR A 6 -0.06 6.01 -10.53
N LEU A 7 0.11 7.30 -10.21
CA LEU A 7 -0.56 7.92 -9.07
C LEU A 7 -2.09 7.88 -9.23
N ARG A 8 -2.63 8.29 -10.37
CA ARG A 8 -4.09 8.24 -10.62
C ARG A 8 -4.64 6.82 -10.50
N ALA A 9 -3.90 5.82 -11.00
CA ALA A 9 -4.28 4.43 -10.87
C ALA A 9 -4.22 3.95 -9.42
N PHE A 10 -3.27 4.41 -8.61
CA PHE A 10 -3.15 3.97 -7.22
C PHE A 10 -4.23 4.56 -6.29
N HIS A 11 -4.61 5.83 -6.46
CA HIS A 11 -5.44 6.56 -5.49
C HIS A 11 -6.96 6.31 -5.56
N HIS A 12 -7.41 5.32 -6.32
CA HIS A 12 -8.81 4.90 -6.29
C HIS A 12 -9.04 3.85 -5.21
N PRO A 13 -10.05 3.99 -4.34
CA PRO A 13 -10.26 3.11 -3.19
C PRO A 13 -10.25 1.61 -3.53
N THR A 14 -10.98 1.21 -4.57
CA THR A 14 -11.02 -0.20 -5.01
C THR A 14 -9.66 -0.70 -5.49
N ARG A 15 -8.91 0.10 -6.27
CA ARG A 15 -7.61 -0.29 -6.80
C ARG A 15 -6.59 -0.44 -5.69
N ARG A 16 -6.64 0.43 -4.68
CA ARG A 16 -5.80 0.31 -3.50
C ARG A 16 -6.10 -0.94 -2.69
N ARG A 17 -7.38 -1.28 -2.47
CA ARG A 17 -7.76 -2.54 -1.81
C ARG A 17 -7.29 -3.78 -2.59
N MET A 18 -7.29 -3.71 -3.92
CA MET A 18 -6.75 -4.79 -4.76
C MET A 18 -5.23 -4.92 -4.63
N VAL A 19 -4.50 -3.81 -4.61
CA VAL A 19 -3.04 -3.81 -4.39
C VAL A 19 -2.71 -4.33 -3.00
N ASP A 20 -3.39 -3.86 -1.95
CA ASP A 20 -3.22 -4.36 -0.59
C ASP A 20 -3.47 -5.88 -0.52
N TYR A 21 -4.51 -6.40 -1.19
CA TYR A 21 -4.79 -7.84 -1.23
C TYR A 21 -3.68 -8.63 -1.95
N LEU A 22 -3.28 -8.20 -3.15
CA LEU A 22 -2.23 -8.88 -3.92
C LEU A 22 -0.86 -8.84 -3.21
N PHE A 23 -0.62 -7.79 -2.42
CA PHE A 23 0.57 -7.66 -1.60
C PHE A 23 0.60 -8.67 -0.45
N LEU A 24 -0.55 -8.89 0.20
CA LEU A 24 -0.67 -9.78 1.34
C LEU A 24 -0.77 -11.26 0.93
N HIS A 25 -1.41 -11.53 -0.21
CA HIS A 25 -1.78 -12.89 -0.62
C HIS A 25 -1.06 -13.35 -1.90
N GLY A 26 -0.21 -12.51 -2.48
CA GLY A 26 0.51 -12.83 -3.72
C GLY A 26 -0.41 -12.88 -4.94
N PRO A 27 0.04 -13.57 -6.02
CA PRO A 27 -0.74 -13.71 -7.24
C PRO A 27 -2.15 -14.27 -6.97
N THR A 28 -3.18 -13.62 -7.50
CA THR A 28 -4.58 -13.95 -7.19
C THR A 28 -5.44 -13.94 -8.44
N GLN A 29 -6.45 -14.82 -8.48
CA GLN A 29 -7.46 -14.88 -9.53
C GLN A 29 -8.44 -13.69 -9.47
N VAL A 30 -8.91 -13.23 -10.64
CA VAL A 30 -9.94 -12.17 -10.72
C VAL A 30 -11.20 -12.53 -9.90
N GLY A 31 -11.65 -13.78 -9.96
CA GLY A 31 -12.83 -14.25 -9.22
C GLY A 31 -12.64 -14.18 -7.70
N THR A 32 -11.44 -14.52 -7.21
CA THR A 32 -11.08 -14.40 -5.79
C THR A 32 -11.05 -12.95 -5.35
N LEU A 33 -10.40 -12.05 -6.11
CA LEU A 33 -10.40 -10.62 -5.82
C LEU A 33 -11.83 -10.05 -5.78
N ALA A 34 -12.70 -10.47 -6.69
CA ALA A 34 -14.10 -10.05 -6.72
C ALA A 34 -14.85 -10.47 -5.45
N ARG A 35 -14.69 -11.73 -5.04
CA ARG A 35 -15.32 -12.29 -3.84
C ARG A 35 -14.82 -11.60 -2.57
N GLU A 36 -13.51 -11.53 -2.37
CA GLU A 36 -12.87 -11.01 -1.15
C GLU A 36 -13.08 -9.50 -0.97
N LEU A 37 -13.15 -8.75 -2.08
CA LEU A 37 -13.36 -7.30 -2.03
C LEU A 37 -14.84 -6.91 -2.09
N GLY A 38 -15.75 -7.86 -2.29
CA GLY A 38 -17.19 -7.62 -2.44
C GLY A 38 -17.50 -6.78 -3.68
N GLN A 39 -16.86 -7.09 -4.81
CA GLN A 39 -16.96 -6.36 -6.07
C GLN A 39 -17.41 -7.27 -7.21
N GLN A 40 -17.98 -6.71 -8.27
CA GLN A 40 -18.30 -7.48 -9.47
C GLN A 40 -17.03 -7.84 -10.25
N VAL A 41 -16.99 -9.04 -10.84
CA VAL A 41 -15.87 -9.54 -11.67
C VAL A 41 -15.50 -8.56 -12.79
N GLY A 42 -16.51 -7.96 -13.44
CA GLY A 42 -16.29 -6.94 -14.48
C GLY A 42 -15.58 -5.68 -13.96
N SER A 43 -15.93 -5.24 -12.76
CA SER A 43 -15.31 -4.09 -12.08
C SER A 43 -13.84 -4.37 -11.74
N ILE A 44 -13.56 -5.53 -11.13
CA ILE A 44 -12.19 -5.97 -10.84
C ILE A 44 -11.36 -6.04 -12.12
N SER A 45 -11.89 -6.66 -13.17
CA SER A 45 -11.20 -6.76 -14.47
C SER A 45 -10.88 -5.40 -15.07
N HIS A 46 -11.81 -4.44 -14.99
CA HIS A 46 -11.58 -3.07 -15.45
C HIS A 46 -10.46 -2.39 -14.65
N HIS A 47 -10.51 -2.48 -13.33
CA HIS A 47 -9.52 -1.90 -12.45
C HIS A 47 -8.11 -2.51 -12.58
N LEU A 48 -8.01 -3.83 -12.78
CA LEU A 48 -6.72 -4.50 -13.02
C LEU A 48 -6.05 -4.00 -14.31
N ARG A 49 -6.82 -3.79 -15.38
CA ARG A 49 -6.28 -3.21 -16.62
C ARG A 49 -5.77 -1.78 -16.42
N MET A 50 -6.44 -0.98 -15.59
CA MET A 50 -5.96 0.37 -15.26
C MET A 50 -4.64 0.30 -14.47
N LEU A 51 -4.57 -0.57 -13.47
CA LEU A 51 -3.34 -0.82 -12.70
C LEU A 51 -2.21 -1.35 -13.58
N GLN A 52 -2.53 -2.19 -14.57
CA GLN A 52 -1.56 -2.74 -15.54
C GLN A 52 -0.94 -1.64 -16.41
N ARG A 53 -1.78 -0.77 -16.99
CA ARG A 53 -1.29 0.37 -17.80
C ARG A 53 -0.39 1.29 -16.98
N ALA A 54 -0.65 1.38 -15.68
CA ALA A 54 0.14 2.11 -14.71
C ALA A 54 1.39 1.37 -14.21
N GLY A 55 1.64 0.13 -14.66
CA GLY A 55 2.80 -0.68 -14.24
C GLY A 55 2.73 -1.17 -12.78
N VAL A 56 1.55 -1.23 -12.17
CA VAL A 56 1.40 -1.64 -10.76
C VAL A 56 1.17 -3.14 -10.63
N VAL A 57 0.46 -3.74 -11.59
CA VAL A 57 0.13 -5.16 -11.61
C VAL A 57 0.40 -5.74 -12.99
N ALA A 58 0.68 -7.03 -13.05
CA ALA A 58 0.86 -7.77 -14.29
C ALA A 58 -0.01 -9.03 -14.31
N PRO A 59 -0.49 -9.47 -15.49
CA PRO A 59 -1.03 -10.82 -15.64
C PRO A 59 0.01 -11.88 -15.26
N ALA A 60 -0.44 -12.97 -14.65
CA ALA A 60 0.38 -14.14 -14.32
C ALA A 60 -0.19 -15.41 -15.00
N PRO A 61 -0.24 -15.47 -16.35
CA PRO A 61 -0.87 -16.55 -17.10
C PRO A 61 -0.24 -17.93 -16.82
N GLU A 62 1.01 -17.97 -16.39
CA GLU A 62 1.72 -19.19 -15.99
C GLU A 62 1.05 -19.97 -14.84
N LEU A 63 0.18 -19.30 -14.07
CA LEU A 63 -0.59 -19.91 -12.98
C LEU A 63 -1.96 -20.43 -13.42
N ALA A 64 -2.37 -20.17 -14.66
CA ALA A 64 -3.66 -20.60 -15.17
C ALA A 64 -3.61 -22.08 -15.60
N THR A 65 -4.44 -22.92 -14.99
CA THR A 65 -4.53 -24.37 -15.30
C THR A 65 -5.59 -24.71 -16.35
N ASP A 66 -6.58 -23.83 -16.55
CA ASP A 66 -7.76 -24.10 -17.40
C ASP A 66 -7.98 -23.08 -18.52
N GLY A 67 -7.06 -22.11 -18.67
CA GLY A 67 -7.13 -21.02 -19.68
C GLY A 67 -8.31 -20.05 -19.54
N ARG A 68 -9.24 -20.31 -18.61
CA ARG A 68 -10.44 -19.48 -18.37
C ARG A 68 -10.20 -18.50 -17.23
N THR A 69 -9.32 -18.84 -16.31
CA THR A 69 -9.11 -18.07 -15.10
C THR A 69 -7.91 -17.12 -15.24
N SER A 70 -8.18 -15.81 -15.22
CA SER A 70 -7.12 -14.80 -15.25
C SER A 70 -6.49 -14.62 -13.88
N TRP A 71 -5.19 -14.84 -13.80
CA TRP A 71 -4.35 -14.58 -12.64
C TRP A 71 -3.59 -13.26 -12.79
N TRP A 72 -3.39 -12.57 -11.68
CA TRP A 72 -2.73 -11.28 -11.62
C TRP A 72 -1.79 -11.23 -10.42
N ARG A 73 -0.66 -10.55 -10.55
CA ARG A 73 0.32 -10.32 -9.50
C ARG A 73 0.70 -8.86 -9.41
N LEU A 74 1.31 -8.46 -8.30
CA LEU A 74 2.01 -7.18 -8.24
C LEU A 74 3.25 -7.22 -9.13
N ASP A 75 3.52 -6.09 -9.77
CA ASP A 75 4.73 -5.88 -10.56
C ASP A 75 5.78 -5.06 -9.78
N GLN A 76 5.34 -4.36 -8.72
CA GLN A 76 6.20 -3.57 -7.83
C GLN A 76 5.87 -3.83 -6.36
N ASP A 77 6.92 -3.93 -5.53
CA ASP A 77 6.81 -4.20 -4.09
C ASP A 77 6.47 -2.95 -3.24
N SER A 78 6.48 -1.77 -3.85
CA SER A 78 6.10 -0.50 -3.22
C SER A 78 5.93 0.62 -4.25
N VAL A 79 5.00 1.55 -3.99
CA VAL A 79 4.87 2.79 -4.76
C VAL A 79 5.28 3.96 -3.85
N SER A 80 6.32 4.71 -4.23
CA SER A 80 6.81 5.91 -3.52
C SER A 80 7.02 7.04 -4.52
N TRP A 81 6.68 8.27 -4.14
CA TRP A 81 6.84 9.47 -4.98
C TRP A 81 7.04 10.72 -4.13
N SER A 82 7.68 11.73 -4.71
CA SER A 82 7.65 13.12 -4.24
C SER A 82 6.79 13.97 -5.17
N VAL A 83 6.10 14.97 -4.62
CA VAL A 83 5.46 16.01 -5.45
C VAL A 83 6.51 16.77 -6.28
N ASP A 84 7.73 16.85 -5.78
CA ASP A 84 8.84 17.53 -6.44
C ASP A 84 9.44 16.74 -7.61
N ASP A 85 9.06 15.46 -7.77
CA ASP A 85 9.42 14.66 -8.95
C ASP A 85 8.71 15.12 -10.22
N PHE A 86 7.68 15.96 -10.09
CA PHE A 86 6.88 16.49 -11.20
C PHE A 86 7.27 17.93 -11.51
N ALA A 87 7.66 18.18 -12.76
CA ALA A 87 8.06 19.52 -13.22
C ALA A 87 6.85 20.37 -13.67
N ASP A 88 5.84 19.75 -14.29
CA ASP A 88 4.65 20.45 -14.76
C ASP A 88 3.71 20.86 -13.62
N ALA A 89 3.14 22.07 -13.71
CA ALA A 89 2.31 22.62 -12.64
C ALA A 89 0.99 21.85 -12.45
N ALA A 90 0.38 21.34 -13.53
CA ALA A 90 -0.83 20.54 -13.46
C ALA A 90 -0.54 19.14 -12.89
N GLU A 91 0.59 18.53 -13.28
CA GLU A 91 1.06 17.27 -12.69
C GLU A 91 1.37 17.42 -11.20
N ARG A 92 2.04 18.50 -10.78
CA ARG A 92 2.27 18.80 -9.35
C ARG A 92 0.97 18.96 -8.58
N MET A 93 -0.03 19.62 -9.15
CA MET A 93 -1.36 19.76 -8.52
C MET A 93 -2.03 18.39 -8.34
N GLN A 94 -1.96 17.54 -9.35
CA GLN A 94 -2.48 16.18 -9.29
C GLN A 94 -1.71 15.33 -8.27
N ALA A 95 -0.38 15.44 -8.21
CA ALA A 95 0.45 14.76 -7.21
C ALA A 95 0.12 15.20 -5.77
N LYS A 96 -0.17 16.49 -5.56
CA LYS A 96 -0.66 17.00 -4.25
C LYS A 96 -2.02 16.42 -3.88
N ALA A 97 -2.95 16.32 -4.83
CA ALA A 97 -4.26 15.70 -4.59
C ALA A 97 -4.12 14.21 -4.24
N ALA A 98 -3.27 13.50 -4.98
CA ALA A 98 -2.87 12.13 -4.71
C ALA A 98 -2.27 11.96 -3.29
N GLN A 99 -1.35 12.84 -2.89
CA GLN A 99 -0.76 12.84 -1.55
C GLN A 99 -1.82 13.03 -0.45
N ARG A 100 -2.79 13.92 -0.64
CA ARG A 100 -3.90 14.11 0.30
C ARG A 100 -4.75 12.86 0.44
N LEU A 101 -5.17 12.26 -0.68
CA LEU A 101 -5.91 11.00 -0.68
C LEU A 101 -5.11 9.86 -0.01
N ASN A 102 -3.79 9.88 -0.13
CA ASN A 102 -2.92 8.92 0.56
C ASN A 102 -3.01 9.08 2.08
N THR A 103 -2.85 10.31 2.56
CA THR A 103 -2.93 10.66 3.97
C THR A 103 -4.30 10.34 4.55
N ASP A 104 -5.38 10.71 3.84
CA ASP A 104 -6.75 10.43 4.26
C ASP A 104 -6.99 8.91 4.43
N HIS A 105 -6.46 8.10 3.51
CA HIS A 105 -6.52 6.64 3.62
C HIS A 105 -5.75 6.10 4.84
N HIS A 106 -4.57 6.63 5.12
CA HIS A 106 -3.78 6.25 6.30
C HIS A 106 -4.52 6.59 7.61
N LEU A 107 -5.06 7.81 7.69
CA LEU A 107 -5.85 8.25 8.84
C LEU A 107 -7.14 7.46 9.00
N ALA A 108 -7.78 7.05 7.90
CA ALA A 108 -8.98 6.20 7.94
C ALA A 108 -8.67 4.81 8.49
N LYS A 109 -7.55 4.18 8.08
CA LYS A 109 -7.08 2.90 8.64
C LYS A 109 -6.75 3.02 10.13
N LEU A 110 -6.02 4.06 10.53
CA LEU A 110 -5.71 4.32 11.93
C LEU A 110 -6.97 4.54 12.76
N SER A 111 -7.90 5.35 12.26
CA SER A 111 -9.18 5.63 12.93
C SER A 111 -10.06 4.38 13.04
N ALA A 112 -10.01 3.47 12.05
CA ALA A 112 -10.69 2.18 12.12
C ALA A 112 -10.10 1.29 13.21
N TRP A 113 -8.78 1.17 13.26
CA TRP A 113 -8.08 0.46 14.34
C TRP A 113 -8.47 1.03 15.71
N MET A 114 -8.38 2.35 15.91
CA MET A 114 -8.75 3.00 17.18
C MET A 114 -10.18 2.70 17.66
N ARG A 115 -11.15 2.55 16.74
CA ARG A 115 -12.53 2.17 17.09
C ARG A 115 -12.68 0.70 17.49
N GLU A 116 -11.80 -0.17 16.98
CA GLU A 116 -11.83 -1.61 17.19
C GLU A 116 -10.90 -2.04 18.34
N THR A 117 -9.95 -1.20 18.75
CA THR A 117 -8.91 -1.53 19.74
C THR A 117 -9.49 -2.12 21.01
N GLU A 118 -10.56 -1.57 21.60
CA GLU A 118 -11.12 -2.10 22.87
C GLU A 118 -11.68 -3.53 22.74
N ARG A 119 -12.07 -3.94 21.53
CA ARG A 119 -12.62 -5.27 21.23
C ARG A 119 -11.58 -6.23 20.66
N ALA A 120 -10.38 -5.73 20.35
CA ALA A 120 -9.30 -6.54 19.81
C ALA A 120 -8.69 -7.45 20.88
N ASP A 121 -8.18 -8.59 20.45
CA ASP A 121 -7.45 -9.53 21.30
C ASP A 121 -6.30 -8.81 22.05
N PRO A 122 -6.15 -9.02 23.38
CA PRO A 122 -5.10 -8.40 24.18
C PRO A 122 -3.69 -8.53 23.60
N ALA A 123 -3.32 -9.66 22.99
CA ALA A 123 -2.00 -9.85 22.40
C ALA A 123 -1.75 -8.86 21.25
N TRP A 124 -2.75 -8.64 20.39
CA TRP A 124 -2.69 -7.68 19.29
C TRP A 124 -2.73 -6.23 19.77
N ARG A 125 -3.49 -5.93 20.83
CA ARG A 125 -3.48 -4.60 21.47
C ARG A 125 -2.11 -4.25 22.07
N HIS A 126 -1.44 -5.23 22.69
CA HIS A 126 -0.12 -5.05 23.29
C HIS A 126 0.98 -4.93 22.24
N ALA A 127 0.86 -5.66 21.12
CA ALA A 127 1.81 -5.61 20.02
C ALA A 127 1.66 -4.35 19.14
N ALA A 128 0.46 -3.78 19.04
CA ALA A 128 0.24 -2.53 18.35
C ALA A 128 0.99 -1.38 19.05
N PHE A 129 1.62 -0.51 18.27
CA PHE A 129 2.43 0.58 18.80
C PHE A 129 2.03 1.93 18.20
N SER A 130 2.32 3.00 18.96
CA SER A 130 2.33 4.38 18.49
C SER A 130 3.68 4.96 18.89
N SER A 131 4.38 5.58 17.95
CA SER A 131 5.69 6.18 18.20
C SER A 131 5.79 7.50 17.46
N ASP A 132 6.29 8.50 18.17
CA ASP A 132 6.70 9.79 17.63
C ASP A 132 8.17 10.06 17.96
N ALA A 133 8.81 10.88 17.14
CA ALA A 133 10.18 11.32 17.33
C ALA A 133 10.25 12.82 17.01
N LEU A 134 10.88 13.58 17.91
CA LEU A 134 11.12 15.01 17.73
C LEU A 134 12.62 15.30 17.91
N ALA A 135 13.25 15.83 16.87
CA ALA A 135 14.66 16.14 16.86
C ALA A 135 14.95 17.37 15.98
N MET A 136 16.03 18.08 16.28
CA MET A 136 16.63 19.03 15.34
C MET A 136 17.43 18.21 14.32
N ALA A 137 17.11 18.35 13.04
CA ALA A 137 17.76 17.60 11.97
C ALA A 137 17.92 18.47 10.71
N SER A 138 19.01 18.26 10.00
CA SER A 138 19.24 18.74 8.64
C SER A 138 18.44 17.91 7.62
N PRO A 139 18.30 18.38 6.36
CA PRO A 139 17.67 17.58 5.31
C PRO A 139 18.33 16.21 5.09
N GLN A 140 19.67 16.15 5.15
CA GLN A 140 20.42 14.90 5.00
C GLN A 140 20.09 13.91 6.13
N GLU A 141 20.09 14.37 7.39
CA GLU A 141 19.76 13.51 8.53
C GLU A 141 18.29 13.03 8.48
N LEU A 142 17.38 13.83 7.92
CA LEU A 142 15.99 13.42 7.69
C LEU A 142 15.88 12.35 6.58
N GLU A 143 16.66 12.47 5.51
CA GLU A 143 16.76 11.45 4.46
C GLU A 143 17.35 10.14 5.02
N GLU A 144 18.39 10.21 5.84
CA GLU A 144 18.98 9.06 6.53
C GLU A 144 17.95 8.33 7.41
N LEU A 145 17.13 9.07 8.19
CA LEU A 145 16.03 8.49 8.95
C LEU A 145 14.97 7.83 8.06
N SER A 146 14.59 8.49 6.96
CA SER A 146 13.61 7.96 6.01
C SER A 146 14.07 6.62 5.43
N GLU A 147 15.34 6.55 5.02
CA GLU A 147 15.94 5.33 4.47
C GLU A 147 16.06 4.23 5.54
N ALA A 148 16.48 4.56 6.76
CA ALA A 148 16.56 3.60 7.86
C ALA A 148 15.19 2.98 8.18
N LEU A 149 14.13 3.78 8.23
CA LEU A 149 12.75 3.30 8.42
C LEU A 149 12.30 2.39 7.26
N ARG A 150 12.66 2.76 6.02
CA ARG A 150 12.34 1.96 4.82
C ARG A 150 13.06 0.61 4.85
N VAL A 151 14.34 0.57 5.22
CA VAL A 151 15.12 -0.66 5.36
C VAL A 151 14.55 -1.53 6.47
N ALA A 152 14.33 -0.99 7.67
CA ALA A 152 13.77 -1.73 8.80
C ALA A 152 12.41 -2.36 8.47
N THR A 153 11.53 -1.62 7.77
CA THR A 153 10.22 -2.12 7.34
C THR A 153 10.35 -3.26 6.33
N ARG A 154 11.27 -3.14 5.38
CA ARG A 154 11.54 -4.19 4.38
C ARG A 154 12.08 -5.46 5.05
N GLU A 155 13.11 -5.34 5.86
CA GLU A 155 13.71 -6.47 6.58
C GLU A 155 12.73 -7.15 7.55
N TRP A 156 11.84 -6.38 8.19
CA TRP A 156 10.75 -6.96 8.97
C TRP A 156 9.83 -7.82 8.11
N ARG A 157 9.38 -7.31 6.95
CA ARG A 157 8.51 -8.05 6.03
C ARG A 157 9.19 -9.31 5.47
N ASP A 158 10.42 -9.19 5.02
CA ASP A 158 11.14 -10.28 4.34
C ASP A 158 11.46 -11.45 5.28
N ARG A 159 11.48 -11.22 6.60
CA ARG A 159 11.64 -12.25 7.62
C ARG A 159 10.35 -13.00 7.97
N ILE A 160 9.19 -12.57 7.47
CA ILE A 160 7.91 -13.23 7.76
C ILE A 160 7.77 -14.46 6.86
N ASP A 161 7.97 -15.65 7.43
CA ASP A 161 7.63 -16.91 6.79
C ASP A 161 6.11 -17.13 6.85
N LEU A 162 5.43 -17.12 5.71
CA LEU A 162 3.96 -17.30 5.67
C LEU A 162 3.53 -18.77 5.82
N ASP A 163 4.46 -19.72 5.78
CA ASP A 163 4.19 -21.16 5.77
C ASP A 163 4.45 -21.85 7.13
N ASP A 164 4.88 -21.10 8.15
CA ASP A 164 5.22 -21.61 9.49
C ASP A 164 4.00 -21.98 10.37
N GLY A 165 2.78 -21.82 9.87
CA GLY A 165 1.53 -22.11 10.59
C GLY A 165 1.12 -21.08 11.66
N THR A 166 1.85 -19.97 11.82
CA THR A 166 1.52 -18.89 12.77
C THR A 166 0.29 -18.10 12.29
N GLU A 167 -0.68 -17.85 13.19
CA GLU A 167 -1.83 -16.98 12.91
C GLU A 167 -1.35 -15.53 12.68
N ARG A 168 -1.69 -14.97 11.51
CA ARG A 168 -1.32 -13.61 11.12
C ARG A 168 -2.54 -12.79 10.74
N ARG A 169 -2.46 -11.48 11.01
CA ARG A 169 -3.42 -10.49 10.55
C ARG A 169 -2.72 -9.44 9.71
N PRO A 170 -3.41 -8.81 8.73
CA PRO A 170 -2.87 -7.68 8.03
C PRO A 170 -2.49 -6.56 9.01
N VAL A 171 -1.20 -6.21 9.06
CA VAL A 171 -0.69 -5.10 9.86
C VAL A 171 -0.40 -3.93 8.94
N PHE A 172 -0.95 -2.77 9.27
CA PHE A 172 -0.73 -1.53 8.52
C PHE A 172 0.17 -0.59 9.32
N VAL A 173 1.37 -0.31 8.79
CA VAL A 173 2.34 0.64 9.37
C VAL A 173 2.59 1.75 8.35
N PHE A 174 2.60 2.99 8.82
CA PHE A 174 3.01 4.14 8.03
C PHE A 174 3.80 5.11 8.90
N SER A 175 4.71 5.87 8.29
CA SER A 175 5.55 6.84 9.00
C SER A 175 5.72 8.09 8.14
N TYR A 176 5.75 9.26 8.77
CA TYR A 176 6.03 10.54 8.13
C TYR A 176 7.09 11.28 8.95
N GLY A 177 8.12 11.79 8.27
CA GLY A 177 9.02 12.80 8.80
C GLY A 177 8.77 14.12 8.09
N PHE A 178 8.56 15.20 8.85
CA PHE A 178 8.37 16.53 8.28
C PHE A 178 8.88 17.59 9.26
N PRO A 179 9.41 18.72 8.78
CA PRO A 179 9.73 19.84 9.65
C PRO A 179 8.44 20.43 10.22
N THR A 180 8.41 20.70 11.52
CA THR A 180 7.29 21.37 12.20
C THR A 180 7.78 22.64 12.91
N ARG A 181 6.87 23.59 13.12
CA ARG A 181 7.06 24.67 14.09
C ARG A 181 6.54 24.19 15.45
N PRO A 182 7.10 24.67 16.58
CA PRO A 182 6.53 24.43 17.90
C PRO A 182 5.07 24.88 17.99
#